data_AF-A0A352N2W2-F1
#
_entry.id   AF-A0A352N2W2-F1
#
_cell.length_a   1.000
_cell.length_b   1.000
_cell.length_c   1.000
_cell.angle_alpha   90.00
_cell.angle_beta   90.00
_cell.angle_gamma   90.00
#
_symmetry.space_group_name_H-M   'P 1'
#
loop_
_entity.id
_entity.type
_entity.pdbx_description
1 polymer ?
#
loop_
_entity_poly.entity_id
_entity_poly.type
_entity_poly.pdbx_seq_one_letter_code
_entity_poly.pdbx_strand_id
1 'polypeptide(L)'
;MKVKYDENTTAFLKRLEDEWEPQPRFLLTGHGIKEILSKYETREKAKMNNSLILHCGARTATRDELKDVLTPKPTMSWKPVPHYEVAEFVTHVAKHRGYEIVKEEYGLTGDGMKMFGVLNFANGGSTGCTRALGIRNSHDKSFALGLVVGERIAVCDNMAFGGEVVIHRKHTSRIEIEELIPQAFDRLAYQYVRLEERIGEMKIEAVSVDQARVITVMAAEIKAIPSCDILTVLKEFKEPRHEEFSDPTKWSLYNGFTETAKKYSPARADYCYRRLAGLFGMK
;
A
#
# COMPACT_ATOMS: atom_id res chain seq x y z
N MET A 1 11.54 0.53 47.97
CA MET A 1 10.30 1.21 48.36
C MET A 1 9.14 0.38 47.82
N LYS A 2 8.48 -0.45 48.65
CA LYS A 2 7.36 -1.30 48.21
C LYS A 2 6.12 -0.42 48.13
N VAL A 3 5.64 -0.13 46.93
CA VAL A 3 4.36 0.55 46.72
C VAL A 3 3.26 -0.39 47.23
N LYS A 4 2.55 0.00 48.29
CA LYS A 4 1.35 -0.71 48.76
C LYS A 4 0.19 -0.23 47.90
N TYR A 5 -0.36 -1.13 47.09
CA TYR A 5 -1.60 -0.89 46.37
C TYR A 5 -2.80 -1.05 47.33
N ASP A 6 -3.87 -0.31 47.09
CA ASP A 6 -5.12 -0.49 47.85
C ASP A 6 -5.78 -1.85 47.54
N GLU A 7 -6.71 -2.27 48.40
CA GLU A 7 -7.35 -3.59 48.31
C GLU A 7 -8.12 -3.77 46.99
N ASN A 8 -8.68 -2.70 46.42
CA ASN A 8 -9.38 -2.73 45.13
C ASN A 8 -8.41 -2.95 43.96
N THR A 9 -7.25 -2.29 43.98
CA THR A 9 -6.22 -2.45 42.96
C THR A 9 -5.59 -3.84 43.05
N THR A 10 -5.43 -4.36 44.27
CA THR A 10 -4.91 -5.71 44.49
C THR A 10 -5.91 -6.77 44.00
N ALA A 11 -7.21 -6.58 44.25
CA ALA A 11 -8.26 -7.46 43.74
C ALA A 11 -8.38 -7.41 42.20
N PHE A 12 -8.21 -6.24 41.58
CA PHE A 12 -8.21 -6.06 40.13
C PHE A 12 -7.01 -6.76 39.45
N LEU A 13 -5.81 -6.61 40.03
CA LEU A 13 -4.60 -7.27 39.52
C LEU A 13 -4.67 -8.80 39.67
N LYS A 14 -5.23 -9.29 40.77
CA LYS A 14 -5.43 -10.72 40.99
C LYS A 14 -6.44 -11.32 40.00
N ARG A 15 -7.48 -10.56 39.64
CA ARG A 15 -8.44 -10.94 38.59
C ARG A 15 -7.78 -10.99 37.20
N LEU A 16 -6.83 -10.10 36.92
CA LEU A 16 -6.04 -10.11 35.68
C LEU A 16 -5.04 -11.27 35.61
N GLU A 17 -4.49 -11.71 36.75
CA GLU A 17 -3.63 -12.90 36.84
C GLU A 17 -4.44 -14.21 36.72
N ASP A 18 -5.63 -14.27 37.32
CA ASP A 18 -6.50 -15.46 37.29
C ASP A 18 -7.20 -15.63 35.92
N GLU A 19 -7.41 -14.53 35.15
CA GLU A 19 -7.92 -14.57 33.76
C GLU A 19 -6.82 -14.80 32.70
N TRP A 20 -5.55 -14.93 33.12
CA TRP A 20 -4.41 -15.11 32.21
C TRP A 20 -4.18 -16.59 31.86
N GLU A 21 -4.70 -17.03 30.72
CA GLU A 21 -4.23 -18.28 30.09
C GLU A 21 -3.00 -18.03 29.20
N PRO A 22 -1.89 -18.79 29.36
CA PRO A 22 -0.77 -18.73 28.44
C PRO A 22 -1.17 -19.29 27.07
N GLN A 23 -1.22 -18.43 26.06
CA GLN A 23 -1.57 -18.82 24.70
C GLN A 23 -0.48 -19.74 24.08
N PRO A 24 -0.86 -20.83 23.39
CA PRO A 24 0.10 -21.76 22.82
C PRO A 24 0.94 -21.08 21.72
N ARG A 25 2.27 -21.29 21.76
CA ARG A 25 3.15 -20.97 20.63
C ARG A 25 2.81 -21.91 19.47
N PHE A 26 2.08 -21.42 18.49
CA PHE A 26 1.85 -22.15 17.25
C PHE A 26 3.14 -22.22 16.43
N LEU A 27 3.88 -23.33 16.55
CA LEU A 27 4.92 -23.71 15.61
C LEU A 27 4.23 -24.40 14.42
N LEU A 28 4.00 -23.66 13.34
CA LEU A 28 3.44 -24.22 12.11
C LEU A 28 4.52 -25.03 11.38
N THR A 29 4.20 -26.26 11.00
CA THR A 29 5.05 -27.10 10.14
C THR A 29 5.02 -26.60 8.69
N GLY A 30 6.00 -26.99 7.86
CA GLY A 30 6.03 -26.59 6.44
C GLY A 30 4.78 -26.98 5.63
N HIS A 31 3.98 -27.94 6.10
CA HIS A 31 2.68 -28.28 5.51
C HIS A 31 1.61 -27.24 5.85
N GLY A 32 1.56 -26.75 7.10
CA GLY A 32 0.64 -25.70 7.53
C GLY A 32 0.89 -24.36 6.83
N ILE A 33 2.16 -24.04 6.51
CA ILE A 33 2.52 -22.85 5.73
C ILE A 33 1.91 -22.88 4.32
N LYS A 34 2.02 -24.02 3.61
CA LYS A 34 1.44 -24.16 2.25
C LYS A 34 -0.08 -24.06 2.26
N GLU A 35 -0.73 -24.60 3.28
CA GLU A 35 -2.18 -24.55 3.42
C GLU A 35 -2.69 -23.12 3.68
N ILE A 36 -1.98 -22.35 4.52
CA ILE A 36 -2.30 -20.94 4.77
C ILE A 36 -2.13 -20.12 3.49
N LEU A 37 -0.99 -20.23 2.81
CA LEU A 37 -0.75 -19.50 1.56
C LEU A 37 -1.80 -19.83 0.49
N SER A 38 -2.18 -21.10 0.34
CA SER A 38 -3.24 -21.53 -0.59
C SER A 38 -4.64 -21.02 -0.22
N LYS A 39 -4.95 -20.92 1.08
CA LYS A 39 -6.21 -20.32 1.56
C LYS A 39 -6.29 -18.83 1.21
N TYR A 40 -5.19 -18.10 1.36
CA TYR A 40 -5.09 -16.70 0.92
C TYR A 40 -5.33 -16.59 -0.59
N GLU A 41 -4.65 -17.39 -1.42
CA GLU A 41 -4.82 -17.38 -2.88
C GLU A 41 -6.27 -17.64 -3.32
N THR A 42 -6.95 -18.59 -2.66
CA THR A 42 -8.31 -19.01 -3.04
C THR A 42 -9.36 -17.97 -2.66
N ARG A 43 -9.24 -17.36 -1.47
CA ARG A 43 -10.16 -16.31 -1.01
C ARG A 43 -9.99 -15.01 -1.79
N GLU A 44 -8.76 -14.70 -2.22
CA GLU A 44 -8.43 -13.49 -2.98
C GLU A 44 -8.95 -13.52 -4.45
N LYS A 45 -8.96 -14.68 -5.12
CA LYS A 45 -9.47 -14.82 -6.51
C LYS A 45 -10.98 -14.52 -6.67
N ALA A 46 -11.75 -14.56 -5.58
CA ALA A 46 -13.20 -14.43 -5.62
C ALA A 46 -13.73 -12.98 -5.66
N LYS A 47 -12.87 -11.96 -5.53
CA LYS A 47 -13.29 -10.54 -5.53
C LYS A 47 -12.28 -9.66 -6.28
N MET A 48 -12.45 -9.52 -7.59
CA MET A 48 -11.75 -8.50 -8.38
C MET A 48 -12.73 -7.40 -8.77
N ASN A 49 -12.80 -6.32 -8.00
CA ASN A 49 -13.47 -5.08 -8.37
C ASN A 49 -12.80 -3.93 -7.61
N ASN A 50 -11.69 -3.43 -8.14
CA ASN A 50 -10.91 -2.37 -7.51
C ASN A 50 -10.80 -1.21 -8.45
N SER A 51 -11.24 -0.04 -8.03
CA SER A 51 -11.16 1.19 -8.81
C SER A 51 -10.17 2.17 -8.23
N LEU A 52 -9.61 3.04 -9.07
CA LEU A 52 -8.81 4.18 -8.65
C LEU A 52 -9.65 5.06 -7.70
N ILE A 53 -9.20 5.24 -6.46
CA ILE A 53 -9.85 6.15 -5.51
C ILE A 53 -9.46 7.58 -5.87
N LEU A 54 -10.43 8.33 -6.38
CA LEU A 54 -10.27 9.73 -6.71
C LEU A 54 -10.74 10.60 -5.55
N HIS A 55 -9.85 11.46 -5.06
CA HIS A 55 -10.15 12.45 -4.02
C HIS A 55 -10.05 13.88 -4.58
N CYS A 56 -10.66 14.83 -3.86
CA CYS A 56 -10.48 16.28 -4.07
C CYS A 56 -10.87 16.80 -5.47
N GLY A 57 -12.09 16.49 -5.93
CA GLY A 57 -12.60 17.02 -7.20
C GLY A 57 -11.93 16.46 -8.45
N ALA A 58 -11.20 15.35 -8.31
CA ALA A 58 -10.71 14.60 -9.44
C ALA A 58 -11.81 13.71 -10.04
N ARG A 59 -11.81 13.58 -11.37
CA ARG A 59 -12.72 12.74 -12.13
C ARG A 59 -11.96 11.59 -12.77
N THR A 60 -12.64 10.48 -13.02
CA THR A 60 -12.09 9.39 -13.83
C THR A 60 -11.84 9.90 -15.24
N ALA A 61 -10.76 9.42 -15.84
CA ALA A 61 -10.41 9.73 -17.21
C ALA A 61 -10.07 8.46 -18.00
N THR A 62 -10.48 8.41 -19.26
CA THR A 62 -9.98 7.41 -20.20
C THR A 62 -8.61 7.82 -20.72
N ARG A 63 -7.86 6.88 -21.31
CA ARG A 63 -6.58 7.22 -21.95
C ARG A 63 -6.76 8.23 -23.08
N ASP A 64 -7.84 8.13 -23.86
CA ASP A 64 -8.11 9.06 -24.95
C ASP A 64 -8.40 10.47 -24.42
N GLU A 65 -9.14 10.59 -23.32
CA GLU A 65 -9.38 11.89 -22.67
C GLU A 65 -8.08 12.54 -22.14
N LEU A 66 -7.01 11.77 -21.89
CA LEU A 66 -5.71 12.35 -21.55
C LEU A 66 -5.07 13.10 -22.71
N LYS A 67 -5.43 12.79 -23.97
CA LYS A 67 -4.94 13.50 -25.17
C LYS A 67 -5.49 14.92 -25.24
N ASP A 68 -6.70 15.11 -24.73
CA ASP A 68 -7.39 16.40 -24.76
C ASP A 68 -6.92 17.35 -23.65
N VAL A 69 -6.11 16.86 -22.70
CA VAL A 69 -5.53 17.70 -21.65
C VAL A 69 -4.45 18.60 -22.24
N LEU A 70 -4.70 19.90 -22.20
CA LEU A 70 -3.75 20.91 -22.63
C LEU A 70 -2.46 20.83 -21.80
N THR A 71 -1.35 20.57 -22.47
CA THR A 71 -0.03 20.66 -21.86
C THR A 71 0.45 22.11 -21.92
N PRO A 72 0.81 22.75 -20.78
CA PRO A 72 1.29 24.12 -20.79
C PRO A 72 2.56 24.30 -21.61
N LYS A 73 2.78 25.52 -22.11
CA LYS A 73 4.03 25.83 -22.83
C LYS A 73 5.23 25.73 -21.88
N PRO A 74 6.34 25.11 -22.31
CA PRO A 74 7.55 25.04 -21.51
C PRO A 74 8.13 26.44 -21.27
N THR A 75 8.88 26.58 -20.17
CA THR A 75 9.74 27.75 -19.92
C THR A 75 11.21 27.35 -20.06
N MET A 76 12.15 28.30 -19.96
CA MET A 76 13.60 28.02 -20.08
C MET A 76 14.10 26.91 -19.13
N SER A 77 13.52 26.81 -17.93
CA SER A 77 13.95 25.89 -16.88
C SER A 77 12.98 24.73 -16.62
N TRP A 78 11.80 24.74 -17.24
CA TRP A 78 10.72 23.80 -16.94
C TRP A 78 10.03 23.29 -18.21
N LYS A 79 9.96 21.97 -18.36
CA LYS A 79 9.30 21.29 -19.48
C LYS A 79 8.23 20.33 -18.93
N PRO A 80 6.93 20.66 -19.03
CA PRO A 80 5.89 19.73 -18.66
C PRO A 80 5.91 18.53 -19.61
N VAL A 81 5.58 17.35 -19.08
CA VAL A 81 5.40 16.14 -19.89
C VAL A 81 3.89 15.92 -20.04
N PRO A 82 3.35 15.81 -21.27
CA PRO A 82 1.94 15.50 -21.50
C PRO A 82 1.48 14.26 -20.72
N HIS A 83 0.28 14.31 -20.14
CA HIS A 83 -0.25 13.19 -19.35
C HIS A 83 -0.43 11.93 -20.21
N TYR A 84 -0.92 12.10 -21.44
CA TYR A 84 -1.05 11.01 -22.41
C TYR A 84 0.30 10.35 -22.73
N GLU A 85 1.36 11.13 -22.99
CA GLU A 85 2.68 10.57 -23.31
C GLU A 85 3.23 9.70 -22.19
N VAL A 86 3.05 10.11 -20.92
CA VAL A 86 3.45 9.28 -19.76
C VAL A 86 2.65 7.98 -19.74
N ALA A 87 1.33 8.04 -19.86
CA ALA A 87 0.46 6.88 -19.81
C ALA A 87 0.76 5.89 -20.94
N GLU A 88 0.95 6.40 -22.15
CA GLU A 88 1.24 5.61 -23.34
C GLU A 88 2.64 4.98 -23.26
N PHE A 89 3.65 5.74 -22.84
CA PHE A 89 5.01 5.23 -22.78
C PHE A 89 5.20 4.20 -21.66
N VAL A 90 4.59 4.41 -20.48
CA VAL A 90 4.56 3.38 -19.42
C VAL A 90 3.95 2.07 -19.94
N THR A 91 2.85 2.17 -20.68
CA THR A 91 2.15 1.00 -21.21
C THR A 91 2.95 0.29 -22.30
N HIS A 92 3.58 1.07 -23.18
CA HIS A 92 4.48 0.54 -24.20
C HIS A 92 5.64 -0.23 -23.57
N VAL A 93 6.32 0.35 -22.58
CA VAL A 93 7.44 -0.30 -21.88
C VAL A 93 6.99 -1.53 -21.10
N ALA A 94 5.83 -1.48 -20.44
CA ALA A 94 5.24 -2.64 -19.77
C ALA A 94 5.04 -3.81 -20.74
N LYS A 95 4.35 -3.57 -21.87
CA LYS A 95 4.08 -4.59 -22.90
C LYS A 95 5.37 -5.12 -23.52
N HIS A 96 6.31 -4.25 -23.87
CA HIS A 96 7.60 -4.65 -24.44
C HIS A 96 8.41 -5.54 -23.48
N ARG A 97 8.23 -5.36 -22.17
CA ARG A 97 8.88 -6.18 -21.12
C ARG A 97 8.06 -7.40 -20.70
N GLY A 98 6.99 -7.72 -21.41
CA GLY A 98 6.17 -8.90 -21.16
C GLY A 98 5.18 -8.78 -19.99
N TYR A 99 4.94 -7.58 -19.46
CA TYR A 99 3.87 -7.35 -18.50
C TYR A 99 2.53 -7.29 -19.24
N GLU A 100 1.62 -8.20 -18.90
CA GLU A 100 0.23 -8.12 -19.33
C GLU A 100 -0.52 -7.13 -18.45
N ILE A 101 -1.11 -6.08 -19.03
CA ILE A 101 -1.92 -5.10 -18.29
C ILE A 101 -3.36 -5.60 -18.26
N VAL A 102 -3.87 -5.91 -17.08
CA VAL A 102 -5.25 -6.40 -16.88
C VAL A 102 -6.21 -5.24 -16.68
N LYS A 103 -5.74 -4.16 -16.04
CA LYS A 103 -6.54 -2.96 -15.82
C LYS A 103 -5.66 -1.72 -15.84
N GLU A 104 -6.15 -0.65 -16.44
CA GLU A 104 -5.60 0.68 -16.32
C GLU A 104 -6.70 1.66 -15.93
N GLU A 105 -6.38 2.58 -15.04
CA GLU A 105 -7.29 3.60 -14.57
C GLU A 105 -6.56 4.92 -14.44
N TYR A 106 -7.20 6.00 -14.85
CA TYR A 106 -6.66 7.34 -14.75
C TYR A 106 -7.64 8.29 -14.08
N GLY A 107 -7.08 9.30 -13.43
CA GLY A 107 -7.78 10.37 -12.75
C GLY A 107 -7.18 11.71 -13.10
N LEU A 108 -8.03 12.71 -13.33
CA LEU A 108 -7.64 14.10 -13.57
C LEU A 108 -8.29 15.01 -12.54
N THR A 109 -7.57 16.00 -12.03
CA THR A 109 -8.21 17.10 -11.28
C THR A 109 -9.14 17.91 -12.18
N GLY A 110 -10.09 18.65 -11.59
CA GLY A 110 -11.09 19.41 -12.35
C GLY A 110 -10.51 20.43 -13.35
N ASP A 111 -9.29 20.93 -13.10
CA ASP A 111 -8.54 21.81 -14.01
C ASP A 111 -7.66 21.06 -15.03
N GLY A 112 -7.61 19.73 -14.97
CA GLY A 112 -6.78 18.86 -15.80
C GLY A 112 -5.28 18.92 -15.49
N MET A 113 -4.84 19.72 -14.52
CA MET A 113 -3.41 19.99 -14.29
C MET A 113 -2.67 18.85 -13.59
N LYS A 114 -3.39 17.91 -12.97
CA LYS A 114 -2.81 16.79 -12.23
C LYS A 114 -3.45 15.50 -12.71
N MET A 115 -2.60 14.55 -13.06
CA MET A 115 -3.01 13.20 -13.42
C MET A 115 -2.48 12.19 -12.40
N PHE A 116 -3.34 11.23 -12.06
CA PHE A 116 -3.00 10.02 -11.34
C PHE A 116 -3.38 8.82 -12.19
N GLY A 117 -2.57 7.77 -12.17
CA GLY A 117 -2.85 6.55 -12.89
C GLY A 117 -2.49 5.33 -12.07
N VAL A 118 -3.19 4.23 -12.28
CA VAL A 118 -2.84 2.92 -11.74
C VAL A 118 -2.98 1.88 -12.86
N LEU A 119 -1.92 1.12 -13.09
CA LEU A 119 -1.90 -0.04 -13.97
C LEU A 119 -1.77 -1.29 -13.10
N ASN A 120 -2.66 -2.25 -13.29
CA ASN A 120 -2.59 -3.58 -12.66
C ASN A 120 -2.12 -4.57 -13.71
N PHE A 121 -1.10 -5.35 -13.38
CA PHE A 121 -0.54 -6.38 -14.24
C PHE A 121 -1.11 -7.75 -13.90
N ALA A 122 -1.15 -8.65 -14.88
CA ALA A 122 -1.56 -10.03 -14.69
C ALA A 122 -0.57 -10.71 -13.73
N ASN A 123 -1.12 -11.49 -12.80
CA ASN A 123 -0.33 -12.14 -11.76
C ASN A 123 0.65 -13.14 -12.38
N GLY A 124 1.94 -12.92 -12.12
CA GLY A 124 2.98 -13.94 -12.24
C GLY A 124 3.40 -14.54 -10.89
N GLY A 125 2.80 -14.09 -9.77
CA GLY A 125 3.15 -14.47 -8.39
C GLY A 125 2.08 -15.32 -7.69
N SER A 126 2.47 -16.01 -6.62
CA SER A 126 1.67 -16.97 -5.81
C SER A 126 0.90 -16.33 -4.64
N THR A 127 0.62 -15.04 -4.74
CA THR A 127 -0.05 -14.27 -3.70
C THR A 127 -1.18 -13.51 -4.37
N GLY A 128 -2.39 -13.49 -3.83
CA GLY A 128 -3.52 -12.71 -4.39
C GLY A 128 -3.38 -11.20 -4.18
N CYS A 129 -2.14 -10.73 -4.20
CA CYS A 129 -1.77 -9.36 -4.46
C CYS A 129 -1.49 -9.21 -5.96
N THR A 130 -1.97 -8.13 -6.56
CA THR A 130 -1.69 -7.85 -7.98
C THR A 130 -0.50 -6.92 -8.07
N ARG A 131 0.47 -7.26 -8.91
CA ARG A 131 1.55 -6.33 -9.26
C ARG A 131 0.95 -5.07 -9.88
N ALA A 132 1.27 -3.91 -9.33
CA ALA A 132 0.69 -2.65 -9.76
C ALA A 132 1.75 -1.56 -9.95
N LEU A 133 1.45 -0.60 -10.84
CA LEU A 133 2.24 0.59 -11.09
C LEU A 133 1.34 1.83 -10.96
N GLY A 134 1.67 2.67 -9.99
CA GLY A 134 1.12 4.01 -9.81
C GLY A 134 1.87 5.06 -10.61
N ILE A 135 1.13 5.98 -11.21
CA ILE A 135 1.61 7.14 -11.95
C ILE A 135 1.08 8.39 -11.27
N ARG A 136 1.91 9.42 -11.17
CA ARG A 136 1.45 10.80 -10.92
C ARG A 136 2.20 11.78 -11.80
N ASN A 137 1.49 12.72 -12.41
CA ASN A 137 2.09 13.77 -13.22
C ASN A 137 1.40 15.11 -12.95
N SER A 138 2.14 16.22 -12.98
CA SER A 138 1.57 17.56 -12.82
C SER A 138 2.07 18.53 -13.88
N HIS A 139 1.19 19.45 -14.27
CA HIS A 139 1.42 20.56 -15.20
C HIS A 139 1.49 21.92 -14.48
N ASP A 140 1.17 21.97 -13.19
CA ASP A 140 1.18 23.18 -12.35
C ASP A 140 2.41 23.29 -11.43
N LYS A 141 3.43 22.43 -11.62
CA LYS A 141 4.65 22.35 -10.79
C LYS A 141 4.40 21.95 -9.33
N SER A 142 3.19 21.52 -8.97
CA SER A 142 2.87 21.09 -7.61
C SER A 142 3.65 19.83 -7.20
N PHE A 143 4.00 18.96 -8.16
CA PHE A 143 4.86 17.80 -7.93
C PHE A 143 5.58 17.31 -9.19
N ALA A 144 6.72 16.66 -8.97
CA ALA A 144 7.48 15.96 -10.01
C ALA A 144 6.70 14.78 -10.61
N LEU A 145 7.00 14.42 -11.87
CA LEU A 145 6.58 13.13 -12.45
C LEU A 145 7.03 12.01 -11.50
N GLY A 146 6.08 11.19 -11.09
CA GLY A 146 6.30 10.09 -10.16
C GLY A 146 5.81 8.78 -10.74
N LEU A 147 6.69 7.78 -10.71
CA LEU A 147 6.33 6.39 -10.90
C LEU A 147 6.57 5.67 -9.59
N VAL A 148 5.62 4.82 -9.27
CA VAL A 148 5.57 4.10 -8.02
C VAL A 148 5.13 2.69 -8.33
N VAL A 149 5.77 1.70 -7.72
CA VAL A 149 5.46 0.30 -7.98
C VAL A 149 5.42 -0.46 -6.68
N GLY A 150 4.46 -1.37 -6.60
CA GLY A 150 4.28 -2.23 -5.46
C GLY A 150 3.21 -3.28 -5.74
N GLU A 151 2.81 -3.95 -4.69
CA GLU A 151 1.74 -4.92 -4.72
C GLU A 151 0.45 -4.26 -4.26
N ARG A 152 -0.61 -4.35 -5.08
CA ARG A 152 -1.93 -3.85 -4.70
C ARG A 152 -2.74 -4.99 -4.10
N ILE A 153 -3.34 -4.72 -2.95
CA ILE A 153 -4.28 -5.63 -2.31
C ILE A 153 -5.66 -5.35 -2.90
N ALA A 154 -6.24 -6.36 -3.54
CA ALA A 154 -7.54 -6.28 -4.20
C ALA A 154 -8.71 -6.01 -3.23
N VAL A 155 -8.52 -6.10 -1.92
CA VAL A 155 -9.63 -5.88 -0.97
C VAL A 155 -9.60 -4.47 -0.35
N CYS A 156 -8.42 -3.88 -0.23
CA CYS A 156 -8.22 -2.67 0.54
C CYS A 156 -7.92 -1.43 -0.32
N ASP A 157 -7.83 -1.54 -1.65
CA ASP A 157 -7.45 -0.47 -2.59
C ASP A 157 -6.14 0.26 -2.25
N ASN A 158 -5.45 -0.18 -1.21
CA ASN A 158 -4.13 0.25 -0.82
C ASN A 158 -3.13 -0.49 -1.70
N MET A 159 -2.12 0.26 -2.09
CA MET A 159 -0.95 -0.33 -2.70
C MET A 159 0.03 -0.53 -1.53
N ALA A 160 0.30 -1.79 -1.20
CA ALA A 160 1.31 -2.18 -0.24
C ALA A 160 2.65 -1.91 -0.89
N PHE A 161 3.29 -0.83 -0.42
CA PHE A 161 4.55 -0.37 -0.96
C PHE A 161 5.68 -0.81 -0.05
N GLY A 162 6.36 -1.87 -0.46
CA GLY A 162 7.67 -2.18 0.05
C GLY A 162 8.79 -1.73 -0.87
N GLY A 163 9.87 -1.17 -0.30
CA GLY A 163 11.12 -0.89 -1.00
C GLY A 163 10.98 0.02 -2.20
N GLU A 164 9.93 0.83 -2.17
CA GLU A 164 9.33 1.52 -3.29
C GLU A 164 10.37 2.19 -4.17
N VAL A 165 10.46 1.75 -5.43
CA VAL A 165 11.15 2.50 -6.47
C VAL A 165 10.28 3.69 -6.82
N VAL A 166 10.40 4.70 -5.98
CA VAL A 166 9.79 6.00 -6.20
C VAL A 166 10.72 6.78 -7.10
N ILE A 167 10.50 6.67 -8.40
CA ILE A 167 11.21 7.54 -9.32
C ILE A 167 10.45 8.86 -9.39
N HIS A 168 11.02 9.87 -8.76
CA HIS A 168 10.62 11.25 -8.97
C HIS A 168 11.57 11.95 -9.93
N ARG A 169 11.00 12.54 -10.98
CA ARG A 169 11.73 13.47 -11.85
C ARG A 169 11.01 14.79 -11.96
N LYS A 170 11.72 15.83 -11.55
CA LYS A 170 11.28 17.21 -11.77
C LYS A 170 11.23 17.44 -13.28
N HIS A 171 10.19 18.13 -13.72
CA HIS A 171 9.98 18.63 -15.08
C HIS A 171 10.99 19.73 -15.44
N THR A 172 12.28 19.41 -15.48
CA THR A 172 13.31 20.33 -15.95
C THR A 172 13.30 20.38 -17.48
N SER A 173 13.93 21.39 -18.09
CA SER A 173 14.08 21.44 -19.54
C SER A 173 14.81 20.24 -20.17
N ARG A 174 15.52 19.44 -19.35
CA ARG A 174 16.25 18.22 -19.74
C ARG A 174 15.55 16.93 -19.32
N ILE A 175 14.25 16.98 -19.00
CA ILE A 175 13.51 15.75 -18.67
C ILE A 175 13.39 14.88 -19.93
N GLU A 176 13.85 13.64 -19.81
CA GLU A 176 13.73 12.59 -20.83
C GLU A 176 13.02 11.40 -20.20
N ILE A 177 11.77 11.18 -20.61
CA ILE A 177 10.93 10.11 -20.06
C ILE A 177 11.31 8.75 -20.65
N GLU A 178 11.89 8.78 -21.86
CA GLU A 178 12.41 7.69 -22.66
C GLU A 178 13.48 6.89 -21.93
N GLU A 179 14.32 7.56 -21.13
CA GLU A 179 15.27 6.90 -20.23
C GLU A 179 14.63 6.54 -18.88
N LEU A 180 13.72 7.41 -18.39
CA LEU A 180 13.20 7.32 -17.04
C LEU A 180 12.34 6.09 -16.80
N ILE A 181 11.37 5.87 -17.69
CA ILE A 181 10.37 4.82 -17.53
C ILE A 181 11.05 3.44 -17.62
N PRO A 182 11.91 3.15 -18.62
CA PRO A 182 12.69 1.90 -18.62
C PRO A 182 13.51 1.69 -17.35
N GLN A 183 14.21 2.72 -16.84
CA GLN A 183 14.94 2.63 -15.58
C GLN A 183 14.02 2.32 -14.38
N ALA A 184 12.78 2.83 -14.39
CA ALA A 184 11.78 2.45 -13.41
C ALA A 184 11.55 0.94 -13.49
N PHE A 185 11.17 0.44 -14.67
CA PHE A 185 10.94 -0.97 -14.97
C PHE A 185 12.11 -1.89 -14.62
N ASP A 186 13.36 -1.47 -14.83
CA ASP A 186 14.56 -2.25 -14.46
C ASP A 186 14.65 -2.49 -12.95
N ARG A 187 14.32 -1.46 -12.16
CA ARG A 187 14.32 -1.59 -10.70
C ARG A 187 13.10 -2.37 -10.21
N LEU A 188 12.00 -2.45 -10.98
CA LEU A 188 10.78 -3.17 -10.55
C LEU A 188 10.98 -4.66 -10.42
N ALA A 189 11.68 -5.26 -11.39
CA ALA A 189 11.82 -6.71 -11.47
C ALA A 189 12.41 -7.29 -10.17
N TYR A 190 13.34 -6.57 -9.54
CA TYR A 190 13.97 -6.99 -8.27
C TYR A 190 13.10 -6.69 -7.04
N GLN A 191 12.33 -5.59 -7.06
CA GLN A 191 11.51 -5.19 -5.92
C GLN A 191 10.27 -6.09 -5.74
N TYR A 192 9.67 -6.58 -6.83
CA TYR A 192 8.53 -7.48 -6.72
C TYR A 192 8.88 -8.76 -5.95
N VAL A 193 10.02 -9.38 -6.25
CA VAL A 193 10.45 -10.60 -5.54
C VAL A 193 10.59 -10.36 -4.04
N ARG A 194 11.26 -9.28 -3.65
CA ARG A 194 11.44 -8.94 -2.22
C ARG A 194 10.12 -8.64 -1.52
N LEU A 195 9.22 -7.94 -2.21
CA LEU A 195 7.93 -7.59 -1.66
C LEU A 195 7.03 -8.82 -1.51
N GLU A 196 7.02 -9.71 -2.51
CA GLU A 196 6.32 -11.00 -2.47
C GLU A 196 6.82 -11.86 -1.30
N GLU A 197 8.13 -12.00 -1.14
CA GLU A 197 8.75 -12.70 -0.02
C GLU A 197 8.32 -12.10 1.32
N ARG A 198 8.40 -10.76 1.44
CA ARG A 198 8.07 -10.08 2.69
C ARG A 198 6.58 -10.19 3.05
N ILE A 199 5.69 -10.08 2.07
CA ILE A 199 4.26 -10.28 2.26
C ILE A 199 3.99 -11.73 2.65
N GLY A 200 4.65 -12.69 2.00
CA GLY A 200 4.60 -14.11 2.34
C GLY A 200 4.99 -14.38 3.80
N GLU A 201 6.10 -13.80 4.27
CA GLU A 201 6.52 -13.85 5.67
C GLU A 201 5.46 -13.26 6.62
N MET A 202 4.92 -12.10 6.29
CA MET A 202 3.90 -11.44 7.12
C MET A 202 2.59 -12.23 7.19
N LYS A 203 2.22 -12.96 6.12
CA LYS A 203 1.04 -13.83 6.08
C LYS A 203 1.17 -15.05 6.99
N ILE A 204 2.39 -15.47 7.36
CA ILE A 204 2.63 -16.61 8.25
C ILE A 204 3.09 -16.21 9.65
N GLU A 205 3.57 -14.98 9.84
CA GLU A 205 3.97 -14.45 11.16
C GLU A 205 2.71 -14.16 12.00
N ALA A 206 2.35 -15.10 12.88
CA ALA A 206 1.26 -14.91 13.84
C ALA A 206 1.57 -13.78 14.83
N VAL A 207 0.57 -12.97 15.11
CA VAL A 207 0.67 -11.80 16.01
C VAL A 207 -0.41 -11.92 17.08
N SER A 208 -0.02 -11.94 18.34
CA SER A 208 -0.96 -11.88 19.45
C SER A 208 -1.58 -10.49 19.59
N VAL A 209 -2.72 -10.39 20.26
CA VAL A 209 -3.36 -9.10 20.55
C VAL A 209 -2.41 -8.15 21.29
N ASP A 210 -1.56 -8.66 22.20
CA ASP A 210 -0.61 -7.84 22.94
C ASP A 210 0.54 -7.34 22.07
N GLN A 211 1.05 -8.20 21.17
CA GLN A 211 2.02 -7.76 20.16
C GLN A 211 1.40 -6.71 19.23
N ALA A 212 0.14 -6.90 18.82
CA ALA A 212 -0.58 -5.91 18.02
C ALA A 212 -0.73 -4.58 18.75
N ARG A 213 -1.02 -4.58 20.07
CA ARG A 213 -1.05 -3.36 20.90
C ARG A 213 0.29 -2.64 20.85
N VAL A 214 1.40 -3.34 21.07
CA VAL A 214 2.75 -2.76 21.04
C VAL A 214 3.05 -2.17 19.66
N ILE A 215 2.85 -2.92 18.58
CA ILE A 215 3.09 -2.45 17.21
C ILE A 215 2.23 -1.22 16.88
N THR A 216 0.98 -1.19 17.34
CA THR A 216 0.07 -0.06 17.13
C THR A 216 0.46 1.18 17.90
N VAL A 217 0.96 1.03 19.12
CA VAL A 217 1.55 2.15 19.88
C VAL A 217 2.81 2.66 19.18
N MET A 218 3.72 1.77 18.76
CA MET A 218 4.92 2.17 17.99
C MET A 218 4.55 2.92 16.71
N ALA A 219 3.51 2.47 16.00
CA ALA A 219 2.98 3.15 14.82
C ALA A 219 2.50 4.57 15.14
N ALA A 220 1.87 4.79 16.30
CA ALA A 220 1.48 6.12 16.76
C ALA A 220 2.69 6.99 17.15
N GLU A 221 3.70 6.41 17.82
CA GLU A 221 4.94 7.11 18.20
C GLU A 221 5.71 7.64 16.99
N ILE A 222 5.84 6.84 15.92
CA ILE A 222 6.45 7.28 14.66
C ILE A 222 5.52 8.14 13.80
N LYS A 223 4.34 8.48 14.34
CA LYS A 223 3.28 9.27 13.70
C LYS A 223 2.72 8.64 12.42
N ALA A 224 2.88 7.32 12.23
CA ALA A 224 2.24 6.61 11.13
C ALA A 224 0.72 6.78 11.21
N ILE A 225 0.15 6.64 12.42
CA ILE A 225 -1.25 6.94 12.74
C ILE A 225 -1.36 8.00 13.85
N PRO A 226 -2.48 8.73 13.95
CA PRO A 226 -2.83 9.49 15.14
C PRO A 226 -3.07 8.56 16.35
N SER A 227 -2.79 9.03 17.57
CA SER A 227 -2.98 8.22 18.79
C SER A 227 -4.44 7.82 19.03
N CYS A 228 -5.40 8.62 18.57
CA CYS A 228 -6.83 8.29 18.67
C CYS A 228 -7.22 7.08 17.80
N ASP A 229 -6.39 6.69 16.84
CA ASP A 229 -6.69 5.60 15.92
C ASP A 229 -6.15 4.24 16.38
N ILE A 230 -5.41 4.20 17.50
CA ILE A 230 -4.88 2.95 18.08
C ILE A 230 -5.99 1.93 18.31
N LEU A 231 -7.10 2.33 18.94
CA LEU A 231 -8.23 1.44 19.19
C LEU A 231 -8.96 1.05 17.91
N THR A 232 -8.97 1.92 16.91
CA THR A 232 -9.60 1.62 15.61
C THR A 232 -8.83 0.51 14.91
N VAL A 233 -7.50 0.61 14.85
CA VAL A 233 -6.64 -0.42 14.25
C VAL A 233 -6.74 -1.73 15.01
N LEU A 234 -6.73 -1.70 16.34
CA LEU A 234 -6.85 -2.92 17.15
C LEU A 234 -8.22 -3.59 17.00
N LYS A 235 -9.28 -2.81 16.82
CA LYS A 235 -10.60 -3.36 16.48
C LYS A 235 -10.56 -4.04 15.13
N GLU A 236 -10.02 -3.37 14.10
CA GLU A 236 -9.92 -3.93 12.76
C GLU A 236 -9.03 -5.20 12.71
N PHE A 237 -8.03 -5.31 13.58
CA PHE A 237 -7.23 -6.53 13.72
C PHE A 237 -7.99 -7.70 14.38
N LYS A 238 -8.87 -7.42 15.35
CA LYS A 238 -9.66 -8.44 16.05
C LYS A 238 -10.91 -8.87 15.29
N GLU A 239 -11.54 -7.90 14.63
CA GLU A 239 -12.81 -8.01 13.93
C GLU A 239 -12.63 -7.40 12.53
N PRO A 240 -11.83 -8.04 11.65
CA PRO A 240 -11.55 -7.50 10.33
C PRO A 240 -12.82 -7.45 9.48
N ARG A 241 -13.02 -6.36 8.73
CA ARG A 241 -14.12 -6.22 7.77
C ARG A 241 -14.03 -7.21 6.61
N HIS A 242 -12.85 -7.74 6.38
CA HIS A 242 -12.51 -8.60 5.26
C HIS A 242 -12.11 -9.97 5.81
N GLU A 243 -12.81 -11.02 5.37
CA GLU A 243 -12.57 -12.40 5.82
C GLU A 243 -11.15 -12.87 5.49
N GLU A 244 -10.55 -12.31 4.44
CA GLU A 244 -9.18 -12.53 4.02
C GLU A 244 -8.15 -12.18 5.13
N PHE A 245 -8.53 -11.36 6.11
CA PHE A 245 -7.67 -10.96 7.24
C PHE A 245 -8.11 -11.57 8.57
N SER A 246 -8.97 -12.59 8.57
CA SER A 246 -9.46 -13.26 9.80
C SER A 246 -8.34 -13.84 10.65
N ASP A 247 -7.26 -14.27 10.01
CA ASP A 247 -6.15 -14.91 10.70
C ASP A 247 -5.28 -13.83 11.38
N PRO A 248 -4.94 -13.97 12.67
CA PRO A 248 -4.24 -12.94 13.44
C PRO A 248 -2.73 -12.96 13.11
N THR A 249 -2.39 -12.43 11.94
CA THR A 249 -1.04 -12.39 11.39
C THR A 249 -0.55 -10.95 11.29
N LYS A 250 0.74 -10.79 11.07
CA LYS A 250 1.33 -9.46 10.85
C LYS A 250 0.75 -8.81 9.59
N TRP A 251 0.36 -9.61 8.61
CA TRP A 251 -0.34 -9.15 7.42
C TRP A 251 -1.74 -8.61 7.72
N SER A 252 -2.55 -9.30 8.53
CA SER A 252 -3.86 -8.78 8.92
C SER A 252 -3.75 -7.52 9.77
N LEU A 253 -2.75 -7.45 10.65
CA LEU A 253 -2.47 -6.23 11.41
C LEU A 253 -2.10 -5.05 10.48
N TYR A 254 -1.19 -5.26 9.52
CA TYR A 254 -0.86 -4.25 8.51
C TYR A 254 -2.10 -3.78 7.75
N ASN A 255 -2.96 -4.71 7.35
CA ASN A 255 -4.20 -4.38 6.66
C ASN A 255 -5.17 -3.59 7.54
N GLY A 256 -5.24 -3.87 8.84
CA GLY A 256 -6.02 -3.08 9.79
C GLY A 256 -5.58 -1.61 9.86
N PHE A 257 -4.27 -1.34 9.76
CA PHE A 257 -3.78 0.04 9.61
C PHE A 257 -4.23 0.68 8.30
N THR A 258 -4.12 -0.05 7.20
CA THR A 258 -4.42 0.49 5.87
C THR A 258 -5.90 0.76 5.67
N GLU A 259 -6.75 -0.10 6.23
CA GLU A 259 -8.20 0.09 6.25
C GLU A 259 -8.57 1.32 7.08
N THR A 260 -7.94 1.47 8.26
CA THR A 260 -8.11 2.68 9.08
C THR A 260 -7.66 3.94 8.34
N ALA A 261 -6.60 3.85 7.53
CA ALA A 261 -6.06 4.98 6.79
C ALA A 261 -6.96 5.50 5.66
N LYS A 262 -7.95 4.72 5.21
CA LYS A 262 -8.93 5.16 4.18
C LYS A 262 -9.74 6.38 4.60
N LYS A 263 -9.90 6.63 5.90
CA LYS A 263 -10.59 7.83 6.41
C LYS A 263 -9.73 9.10 6.35
N TYR A 264 -8.43 8.97 6.10
CA TYR A 264 -7.52 10.11 6.05
C TYR A 264 -7.62 10.84 4.71
N SER A 265 -7.13 12.09 4.69
CA SER A 265 -6.86 12.76 3.43
C SER A 265 -5.76 12.01 2.65
N PRO A 266 -5.72 12.09 1.31
CA PRO A 266 -4.71 11.40 0.50
C PRO A 266 -3.27 11.65 0.94
N ALA A 267 -2.93 12.91 1.26
CA ALA A 267 -1.58 13.26 1.73
C ALA A 267 -1.24 12.62 3.09
N ARG A 268 -2.24 12.49 3.98
CA ARG A 268 -2.07 11.85 5.29
C ARG A 268 -2.01 10.33 5.17
N ALA A 269 -2.78 9.75 4.25
CA ALA A 269 -2.72 8.33 3.91
C ALA A 269 -1.36 7.94 3.32
N ASP A 270 -0.85 8.71 2.33
CA ASP A 270 0.51 8.54 1.79
C ASP A 270 1.58 8.55 2.89
N TYR A 271 1.51 9.55 3.78
CA TYR A 271 2.42 9.64 4.92
C TYR A 271 2.31 8.43 5.86
N CYS A 272 1.09 7.95 6.10
CA CYS A 272 0.84 6.73 6.89
C CYS A 272 1.55 5.53 6.24
N TYR A 273 1.28 5.28 4.96
CA TYR A 273 1.80 4.13 4.23
C TYR A 273 3.33 4.10 4.20
N ARG A 274 3.99 5.24 3.93
CA ARG A 274 5.45 5.32 3.94
C ARG A 274 6.08 5.03 5.30
N ARG A 275 5.42 5.39 6.40
CA ARG A 275 5.89 5.09 7.76
C ARG A 275 5.67 3.62 8.11
N LEU A 276 4.51 3.07 7.76
CA LEU A 276 4.21 1.65 7.95
C LEU A 276 5.15 0.76 7.14
N ALA A 277 5.52 1.15 5.91
CA ALA A 277 6.52 0.46 5.10
C ALA A 277 7.84 0.24 5.86
N GLY A 278 8.28 1.24 6.63
CA GLY A 278 9.44 1.12 7.51
C GLY A 278 9.20 0.21 8.72
N LEU A 279 8.08 0.38 9.42
CA LEU A 279 7.76 -0.38 10.63
C LEU A 279 7.59 -1.88 10.37
N PHE A 280 6.99 -2.23 9.23
CA PHE A 280 6.74 -3.62 8.83
C PHE A 280 7.91 -4.23 8.05
N GLY A 281 9.01 -3.51 7.88
CA GLY A 281 10.20 -3.99 7.17
C GLY A 281 9.92 -4.30 5.70
N MET A 282 9.04 -3.53 5.08
CA MET A 282 8.77 -3.66 3.65
C MET A 282 9.80 -2.90 2.81
N LYS A 283 10.71 -2.09 3.38
CA LYS A 283 11.70 -1.28 2.64
C LYS A 283 12.80 -2.05 1.91
#